data_AF-A0A2P8Q5C3-F1
#
_entry.id   AF-A0A2P8Q5C3-F1
#
_cell.length_a   1.000
_cell.length_b   1.000
_cell.length_c   1.000
_cell.angle_alpha   90.00
_cell.angle_beta   90.00
_cell.angle_gamma   90.00
#
_symmetry.space_group_name_H-M   'P 1'
#
loop_
_entity.id
_entity.type
_entity.pdbx_description
1 polymer ?
#
loop_
_entity_poly.entity_id
_entity_poly.type
_entity_poly.pdbx_seq_one_letter_code
_entity_poly.pdbx_strand_id
1 'polypeptide(L)'
;MSRLEMKTERLIVPLMQGKRVLLDEEKGTTLATWATKTAWVNEFIGRPGPDPTPQPLATPAMRRHLMDHSTPPQHTRVWIAYHQGLYHLDIRAAELRISPSPDPDDPEVYTALFTALTVDKLTILVWTAETDRVIVPQLPASYWHPVWPFEAAFIWPLQRTVNDLAIDTTLTRHSQRHPLPPHDRVVQGDLGSGIRRLNELRDRPLHD
;
A
#
# COMPACT_ATOMS: atom_id res chain seq x y z
N MET A 1 -20.95 4.24 -9.95
CA MET A 1 -20.11 3.63 -8.91
C MET A 1 -20.06 2.12 -9.16
N SER A 2 -18.89 1.47 -9.16
CA SER A 2 -18.81 0.02 -9.47
C SER A 2 -19.41 -0.83 -8.33
N ARG A 3 -19.79 -2.09 -8.59
CA ARG A 3 -20.27 -3.02 -7.54
C ARG A 3 -19.23 -3.21 -6.42
N LEU A 4 -17.94 -3.20 -6.76
CA LEU A 4 -16.84 -3.29 -5.81
C LEU A 4 -16.82 -2.09 -4.85
N GLU A 5 -16.99 -0.87 -5.37
CA GLU A 5 -17.01 0.36 -4.54
C GLU A 5 -18.17 0.32 -3.54
N MET A 6 -19.38 -0.04 -3.97
CA MET A 6 -20.55 -0.08 -3.08
C MET A 6 -20.40 -1.13 -1.97
N LYS A 7 -19.85 -2.32 -2.30
CA LYS A 7 -19.55 -3.35 -1.30
C LYS A 7 -18.48 -2.87 -0.32
N THR A 8 -17.45 -2.22 -0.85
CA THR A 8 -16.31 -1.78 -0.05
C THR A 8 -16.67 -0.59 0.85
N GLU A 9 -17.50 0.35 0.40
CA GLU A 9 -17.96 1.48 1.20
C GLU A 9 -18.63 1.00 2.50
N ARG A 10 -19.53 0.01 2.39
CA ARG A 10 -20.20 -0.60 3.55
C ARG A 10 -19.23 -1.28 4.52
N LEU A 11 -18.06 -1.67 4.04
CA LEU A 11 -17.00 -2.30 4.82
C LEU A 11 -16.02 -1.28 5.41
N ILE A 12 -15.55 -0.30 4.63
CA ILE A 12 -14.56 0.69 5.05
C ILE A 12 -15.11 1.60 6.13
N VAL A 13 -16.35 2.09 6.00
CA VAL A 13 -16.94 3.02 6.97
C VAL A 13 -16.88 2.52 8.42
N PRO A 14 -17.31 1.30 8.76
CA PRO A 14 -17.14 0.80 10.12
C PRO A 14 -15.67 0.55 10.48
N LEU A 15 -14.81 0.15 9.54
CA LEU A 15 -13.39 -0.07 9.80
C LEU A 15 -12.66 1.23 10.16
N MET A 16 -12.83 2.30 9.37
CA MET A 16 -12.23 3.63 9.63
C MET A 16 -12.74 4.27 10.93
N GLN A 17 -13.96 3.91 11.37
CA GLN A 17 -14.53 4.31 12.66
C GLN A 17 -14.02 3.46 13.83
N GLY A 18 -13.24 2.40 13.58
CA GLY A 18 -12.80 1.45 14.61
C GLY A 18 -13.94 0.62 15.20
N LYS A 19 -15.07 0.45 14.49
CA LYS A 19 -16.20 -0.36 14.95
C LYS A 19 -15.88 -1.84 14.86
N ARG A 20 -16.48 -2.63 15.73
CA ARG A 20 -16.27 -4.07 15.73
C ARG A 20 -16.81 -4.70 14.45
N VAL A 21 -15.94 -5.35 13.67
CA VAL A 21 -16.30 -6.03 12.41
C VAL A 21 -15.60 -7.38 12.36
N LEU A 22 -16.33 -8.45 12.04
CA LEU A 22 -15.74 -9.73 11.67
C LEU A 22 -15.32 -9.66 10.19
N LEU A 23 -14.02 -9.67 9.95
CA LEU A 23 -13.41 -9.80 8.62
C LEU A 23 -13.21 -11.28 8.31
N ASP A 24 -14.12 -11.81 7.50
CA ASP A 24 -14.04 -13.13 6.88
C ASP A 24 -13.40 -13.03 5.49
N GLU A 25 -13.27 -14.17 4.80
CA GLU A 25 -12.57 -14.26 3.51
C GLU A 25 -13.22 -13.39 2.43
N GLU A 26 -14.55 -13.35 2.35
CA GLU A 26 -15.27 -12.53 1.37
C GLU A 26 -14.97 -11.03 1.59
N LYS A 27 -15.05 -10.57 2.85
CA LYS A 27 -14.76 -9.17 3.18
C LYS A 27 -13.28 -8.84 3.00
N GLY A 28 -12.39 -9.73 3.40
CA GLY A 28 -10.94 -9.59 3.21
C GLY A 28 -10.57 -9.47 1.74
N THR A 29 -11.13 -10.35 0.90
CA THR A 29 -10.96 -10.31 -0.56
C THR A 29 -11.52 -9.03 -1.15
N THR A 30 -12.74 -8.63 -0.76
CA THR A 30 -13.36 -7.38 -1.24
C THR A 30 -12.49 -6.17 -0.91
N LEU A 31 -12.01 -6.08 0.34
CA LEU A 31 -11.14 -4.99 0.79
C LEU A 31 -9.80 -5.00 0.06
N ALA A 32 -9.19 -6.17 -0.12
CA ALA A 32 -7.91 -6.31 -0.80
C ALA A 32 -8.00 -5.96 -2.29
N THR A 33 -9.05 -6.40 -2.99
CA THR A 33 -9.29 -6.05 -4.40
C THR A 33 -9.46 -4.55 -4.57
N TRP A 34 -10.27 -3.92 -3.71
CA TRP A 34 -10.45 -2.47 -3.74
C TRP A 34 -9.13 -1.74 -3.46
N ALA A 35 -8.41 -2.12 -2.40
CA ALA A 35 -7.16 -1.47 -2.02
C ALA A 35 -6.11 -1.59 -3.13
N THR A 36 -6.00 -2.77 -3.74
CA THR A 36 -5.10 -3.02 -4.88
C THR A 36 -5.46 -2.12 -6.06
N LYS A 37 -6.75 -2.05 -6.42
CA LYS A 37 -7.21 -1.16 -7.49
C LYS A 37 -6.86 0.31 -7.19
N THR A 38 -7.14 0.77 -5.98
CA THR A 38 -6.89 2.15 -5.55
C THR A 38 -5.40 2.47 -5.56
N ALA A 39 -4.56 1.55 -5.07
CA ALA A 39 -3.10 1.69 -5.11
C ALA A 39 -2.58 1.82 -6.55
N TRP A 40 -3.06 0.98 -7.47
CA TRP A 40 -2.63 1.04 -8.87
C TRP A 40 -3.17 2.25 -9.62
N VAL A 41 -4.38 2.72 -9.32
CA VAL A 41 -4.88 3.99 -9.87
C VAL A 41 -3.98 5.14 -9.43
N ASN A 42 -3.50 5.11 -8.18
CA ASN A 42 -2.57 6.12 -7.68
C ASN A 42 -1.21 6.13 -8.42
N GLU A 43 -0.79 5.02 -9.04
CA GLU A 43 0.42 4.98 -9.89
C GLU A 43 0.29 5.86 -11.14
N PHE A 44 -0.93 6.09 -11.62
CA PHE A 44 -1.21 6.92 -12.80
C PHE A 44 -1.38 8.41 -12.48
N ILE A 45 -1.55 8.76 -11.21
CA ILE A 45 -1.60 10.15 -10.78
C ILE A 45 -0.15 10.65 -10.82
N GLY A 46 0.22 11.27 -11.94
CA GLY A 46 1.59 11.51 -12.39
C GLY A 46 2.55 12.06 -11.32
N ARG A 47 3.83 11.70 -11.47
CA ARG A 47 4.92 12.20 -10.64
C ARG A 47 5.17 13.68 -10.99
N PRO A 48 5.24 14.62 -10.04
CA PRO A 48 5.78 15.94 -10.33
C PRO A 48 7.27 15.77 -10.69
N GLY A 49 7.60 15.90 -11.97
CA GLY A 49 8.95 15.66 -12.49
C GLY A 49 9.10 16.04 -13.97
N PRO A 50 10.33 15.96 -14.52
CA PRO A 50 10.63 16.37 -15.90
C PRO A 50 10.05 15.43 -16.97
N ASP A 51 9.75 14.17 -16.62
CA ASP A 51 8.95 13.27 -17.44
C ASP A 51 7.60 13.03 -16.76
N PRO A 52 6.51 13.62 -17.27
CA PRO A 52 5.16 13.47 -16.70
C PRO A 52 4.52 12.13 -17.04
N THR A 53 5.19 11.26 -17.82
CA THR A 53 4.65 9.97 -18.23
C THR A 53 4.58 9.01 -17.04
N PRO A 54 3.39 8.50 -16.66
CA PRO A 54 3.30 7.50 -15.61
C PRO A 54 4.00 6.21 -16.02
N GLN A 55 4.85 5.69 -15.14
CA GLN A 55 5.47 4.37 -15.26
C GLN A 55 4.89 3.46 -14.17
N PRO A 56 3.68 2.90 -14.38
CA PRO A 56 3.04 2.03 -13.40
C PRO A 56 3.80 0.71 -13.29
N LEU A 57 3.96 0.21 -12.06
CA LEU A 57 4.47 -1.13 -11.81
C LEU A 57 3.45 -2.19 -12.20
N ALA A 58 2.16 -1.90 -12.03
CA ALA A 58 1.11 -2.82 -12.43
C ALA A 58 1.20 -3.09 -13.95
N THR A 59 1.39 -4.34 -14.37
CA THR A 59 1.42 -4.68 -15.80
C THR A 59 0.01 -4.76 -16.40
N PRO A 60 -0.15 -4.69 -17.74
CA PRO A 60 -1.45 -4.93 -18.38
C PRO A 60 -2.08 -6.27 -18.00
N ALA A 61 -1.28 -7.32 -17.81
CA ALA A 61 -1.75 -8.64 -17.42
C ALA A 61 -2.30 -8.64 -15.98
N MET A 62 -1.62 -7.96 -15.05
CA MET A 62 -2.09 -7.81 -13.66
C MET A 62 -3.40 -7.03 -13.58
N ARG A 63 -3.51 -5.94 -14.34
CA ARG A 63 -4.75 -5.16 -14.43
C ARG A 63 -5.90 -5.99 -15.01
N ARG A 64 -5.64 -6.76 -16.07
CA ARG A 64 -6.63 -7.67 -16.65
C ARG A 64 -7.07 -8.73 -15.63
N HIS A 65 -6.12 -9.34 -14.91
CA HIS A 65 -6.44 -10.30 -13.86
C HIS A 65 -7.40 -9.72 -12.81
N LEU A 66 -7.10 -8.53 -12.28
CA LEU A 66 -7.94 -7.85 -11.29
C LEU A 66 -9.36 -7.60 -11.82
N MET A 67 -9.49 -7.20 -13.10
CA MET A 67 -10.79 -6.96 -13.74
C MET A 67 -11.59 -8.24 -13.95
N ASP A 68 -10.95 -9.30 -14.41
CA ASP A 68 -11.61 -10.57 -14.78
C ASP A 68 -11.98 -11.40 -13.55
N HIS A 69 -11.12 -11.43 -12.52
CA HIS A 69 -11.26 -12.31 -11.36
C HIS A 69 -11.79 -11.59 -10.12
N SER A 70 -11.77 -10.26 -10.10
CA SER A 70 -12.12 -9.46 -8.92
C SER A 70 -11.30 -9.82 -7.67
N THR A 71 -10.05 -10.25 -7.86
CA THR A 71 -9.08 -10.60 -6.82
C THR A 71 -7.72 -9.98 -7.12
N PRO A 72 -6.90 -9.63 -6.12
CA PRO A 72 -5.53 -9.19 -6.37
C PRO A 72 -4.71 -10.31 -7.04
N PRO A 73 -3.75 -9.99 -7.93
CA PRO A 73 -2.92 -10.99 -8.59
C PRO A 73 -1.93 -11.66 -7.63
N GLN A 74 -1.26 -12.72 -8.10
CA GLN A 74 -0.38 -13.59 -7.30
C GLN A 74 0.77 -12.85 -6.58
N HIS A 75 1.34 -11.81 -7.19
CA HIS A 75 2.46 -11.03 -6.64
C HIS A 75 2.00 -9.78 -5.86
N THR A 76 0.73 -9.77 -5.44
CA THR A 76 0.19 -8.74 -4.56
C THR A 76 0.00 -9.30 -3.16
N ARG A 77 0.27 -8.47 -2.16
CA ARG A 77 -0.06 -8.72 -0.77
C ARG A 77 -0.78 -7.52 -0.20
N VAL A 78 -1.73 -7.77 0.67
CA VAL A 78 -2.48 -6.71 1.34
C VAL A 78 -2.58 -7.03 2.82
N TRP A 79 -2.19 -6.06 3.63
CA TRP A 79 -2.33 -6.11 5.09
C TRP A 79 -3.15 -4.93 5.56
N ILE A 80 -3.75 -5.08 6.74
CA ILE A 80 -4.41 -3.98 7.44
C ILE A 80 -3.84 -3.78 8.83
N ALA A 81 -3.89 -2.56 9.32
CA ALA A 81 -3.47 -2.18 10.66
C ALA A 81 -4.39 -1.12 11.26
N TYR A 82 -4.61 -1.19 12.57
CA TYR A 82 -5.40 -0.21 13.31
C TYR A 82 -4.56 1.05 13.56
N HIS A 83 -4.94 2.15 12.94
CA HIS A 83 -4.16 3.38 12.91
C HIS A 83 -4.48 4.32 14.08
N GLN A 84 -3.44 4.81 14.74
CA GLN A 84 -3.48 5.88 15.74
C GLN A 84 -2.34 6.86 15.50
N GLY A 85 -2.62 7.90 14.72
CA GLY A 85 -1.69 8.96 14.37
C GLY A 85 -2.43 10.18 13.85
N LEU A 86 -1.73 11.05 13.12
CA LEU A 86 -2.27 12.30 12.59
C LEU A 86 -2.86 12.12 11.18
N TYR A 87 -2.57 11.02 10.50
CA TYR A 87 -3.14 10.75 9.17
C TYR A 87 -4.64 10.44 9.25
N HIS A 88 -5.44 11.36 8.71
CA HIS A 88 -6.89 11.19 8.55
C HIS A 88 -7.28 10.66 7.18
N LEU A 89 -6.62 11.15 6.13
CA LEU A 89 -6.74 10.66 4.77
C LEU A 89 -5.38 10.88 4.11
N ASP A 90 -4.63 9.80 3.90
CA ASP A 90 -3.27 9.88 3.38
C ASP A 90 -3.00 8.68 2.46
N ILE A 91 -2.27 8.92 1.38
CA ILE A 91 -1.74 7.88 0.51
C ILE A 91 -0.25 8.09 0.38
N ARG A 92 0.52 7.09 0.78
CA ARG A 92 1.98 7.08 0.62
C ARG A 92 2.39 5.89 -0.20
N ALA A 93 3.41 6.09 -1.02
CA ALA A 93 4.01 5.02 -1.77
C ALA A 93 5.52 5.01 -1.58
N ALA A 94 6.13 3.84 -1.73
CA ALA A 94 7.57 3.67 -1.77
C ALA A 94 7.90 2.63 -2.84
N GLU A 95 8.79 3.00 -3.76
CA GLU A 95 9.31 2.10 -4.78
C GLU A 95 10.60 1.44 -4.26
N LEU A 96 10.65 0.12 -4.33
CA LEU A 96 11.81 -0.69 -4.00
C LEU A 96 12.39 -1.25 -5.29
N ARG A 97 13.62 -0.84 -5.61
CA ARG A 97 14.40 -1.38 -6.74
C ARG A 97 15.44 -2.34 -6.19
N ILE A 98 15.48 -3.55 -6.74
CA ILE A 98 16.33 -4.65 -6.28
C ILE A 98 17.19 -5.07 -7.46
N SER A 99 18.50 -4.89 -7.31
CA SER A 99 19.50 -5.47 -8.21
C SER A 99 20.06 -6.74 -7.57
N PRO A 100 20.04 -7.89 -8.27
CA PRO A 100 20.68 -9.11 -7.80
C PRO A 100 22.22 -9.03 -7.93
N SER A 101 22.72 -8.12 -8.77
CA SER A 101 24.13 -7.93 -9.04
C SER A 101 24.61 -6.55 -8.57
N PRO A 102 25.83 -6.45 -8.00
CA PRO A 102 26.46 -5.16 -7.71
C PRO A 102 27.01 -4.49 -8.97
N ASP A 103 27.03 -5.19 -10.10
CA ASP A 103 27.43 -4.62 -11.37
C ASP A 103 26.35 -3.61 -11.84
N PRO A 104 26.67 -2.31 -11.93
CA PRO A 104 25.71 -1.30 -12.38
C PRO A 104 25.31 -1.48 -13.85
N ASP A 105 26.07 -2.26 -14.62
CA ASP A 105 25.78 -2.59 -16.01
C ASP A 105 24.91 -3.86 -16.14
N ASP A 106 24.58 -4.54 -15.03
CA ASP A 106 23.60 -5.63 -15.04
C ASP A 106 22.18 -5.03 -15.25
N PRO A 107 21.51 -5.37 -16.36
CA PRO A 107 20.18 -4.84 -16.64
C PRO A 107 19.09 -5.42 -15.73
N GLU A 108 19.36 -6.48 -14.96
CA GLU A 108 18.35 -7.18 -14.19
C GLU A 108 18.00 -6.41 -12.92
N VAL A 109 17.01 -5.52 -13.01
CA VAL A 109 16.46 -4.81 -11.84
C VAL A 109 15.01 -5.21 -11.65
N TYR A 110 14.69 -5.76 -10.48
CA TYR A 110 13.31 -6.00 -10.08
C TYR A 110 12.74 -4.82 -9.34
N THR A 111 11.44 -4.57 -9.52
CA THR A 111 10.75 -3.49 -8.83
C THR A 111 9.58 -4.04 -8.02
N ALA A 112 9.43 -3.49 -6.81
CA ALA A 112 8.24 -3.65 -6.00
C ALA A 112 7.75 -2.28 -5.54
N LEU A 113 6.44 -2.17 -5.34
CA LEU A 113 5.78 -0.96 -4.87
C LEU A 113 5.05 -1.28 -3.57
N PHE A 114 5.29 -0.45 -2.57
CA PHE A 114 4.45 -0.36 -1.39
C PHE A 114 3.55 0.86 -1.51
N THR A 115 2.27 0.68 -1.19
CA THR A 115 1.30 1.77 -1.09
C THR A 115 0.52 1.62 0.21
N ALA A 116 0.66 2.59 1.11
CA ALA A 116 -0.17 2.71 2.31
C ALA A 116 -1.36 3.63 2.04
N LEU A 117 -2.57 3.13 2.25
CA LEU A 117 -3.82 3.86 2.20
C LEU A 117 -4.32 4.03 3.64
N THR A 118 -4.33 5.26 4.16
CA THR A 118 -4.79 5.55 5.51
C THR A 118 -6.06 6.39 5.48
N VAL A 119 -7.09 5.92 6.17
CA VAL A 119 -8.37 6.60 6.38
C VAL A 119 -8.78 6.46 7.85
N ASP A 120 -8.66 7.56 8.60
CA ASP A 120 -8.84 7.65 10.05
C ASP A 120 -8.15 6.52 10.82
N LYS A 121 -8.90 5.52 11.29
CA LYS A 121 -8.39 4.41 12.09
C LYS A 121 -7.97 3.19 11.29
N LEU A 122 -8.09 3.23 9.97
CA LEU A 122 -7.74 2.13 9.08
C LEU A 122 -6.52 2.52 8.26
N THR A 123 -5.46 1.72 8.35
CA THR A 123 -4.39 1.73 7.34
C THR A 123 -4.39 0.39 6.61
N ILE A 124 -4.35 0.44 5.28
CA ILE A 124 -4.20 -0.72 4.40
C ILE A 124 -2.86 -0.58 3.68
N LEU A 125 -2.00 -1.58 3.79
CA LEU A 125 -0.75 -1.64 3.07
C LEU A 125 -0.87 -2.61 1.91
N VAL A 126 -0.69 -2.10 0.71
CA VAL A 126 -0.63 -2.88 -0.54
C VAL A 126 0.83 -2.99 -0.93
N TRP A 127 1.29 -4.22 -1.13
CA TRP A 127 2.57 -4.51 -1.74
C TRP A 127 2.34 -5.22 -3.06
N THR A 128 3.03 -4.77 -4.11
CA THR A 128 2.96 -5.36 -5.44
C THR A 128 4.38 -5.52 -5.96
N ALA A 129 4.72 -6.69 -6.49
CA ALA A 129 5.97 -6.92 -7.21
C ALA A 129 5.71 -7.36 -8.65
N GLU A 130 6.67 -7.09 -9.53
CA GLU A 130 6.63 -7.54 -10.92
C GLU A 130 6.86 -9.06 -11.07
N THR A 131 7.62 -9.66 -10.13
CA THR A 131 8.06 -11.05 -10.19
C THR A 131 8.01 -11.72 -8.80
N ASP A 132 7.93 -13.06 -8.78
CA ASP A 132 8.08 -13.90 -7.58
C ASP A 132 9.49 -13.94 -7.02
N ARG A 133 10.49 -13.47 -7.79
CA ARG A 133 11.87 -13.33 -7.30
C ARG A 133 12.01 -12.27 -6.22
N VAL A 134 11.06 -11.34 -6.12
CA VAL A 134 11.05 -10.36 -5.03
C VAL A 134 10.53 -11.02 -3.75
N ILE A 135 11.38 -11.03 -2.72
CA ILE A 135 11.02 -11.54 -1.40
C ILE A 135 9.91 -10.68 -0.80
N VAL A 136 8.82 -11.33 -0.40
CA VAL A 136 7.70 -10.69 0.30
C VAL A 136 8.17 -10.18 1.66
N PRO A 137 7.88 -8.91 2.02
CA PRO A 137 8.21 -8.36 3.33
C PRO A 137 7.50 -9.12 4.46
N GLN A 138 8.25 -9.44 5.52
CA GLN A 138 7.70 -10.05 6.74
C GLN A 138 7.22 -8.97 7.71
N LEU A 139 5.94 -8.63 7.71
CA LEU A 139 5.42 -7.63 8.63
C LEU A 139 5.15 -8.23 10.02
N PRO A 140 5.33 -7.47 11.11
CA PRO A 140 5.01 -7.98 12.44
C PRO A 140 3.50 -8.24 12.56
N ALA A 141 3.11 -9.52 12.67
CA ALA A 141 1.72 -9.96 12.68
C ALA A 141 0.88 -9.37 13.83
N SER A 142 1.54 -8.90 14.90
CA SER A 142 0.86 -8.20 16.00
C SER A 142 0.26 -6.86 15.57
N TYR A 143 0.80 -6.22 14.53
CA TYR A 143 0.39 -4.90 14.04
C TYR A 143 -0.29 -4.96 12.67
N TRP A 144 0.19 -5.84 11.80
CA TRP A 144 -0.25 -5.96 10.41
C TRP A 144 -0.88 -7.33 10.19
N HIS A 145 -2.19 -7.35 9.96
CA HIS A 145 -2.91 -8.59 9.70
C HIS A 145 -3.12 -8.77 8.19
N PRO A 146 -2.75 -9.93 7.61
CA PRO A 146 -2.97 -10.18 6.19
C PRO A 146 -4.47 -10.24 5.89
N VAL A 147 -4.86 -9.57 4.81
CA VAL A 147 -6.18 -9.71 4.17
C VAL A 147 -6.06 -10.26 2.74
N TRP A 148 -4.84 -10.27 2.18
CA TRP A 148 -4.50 -11.00 0.96
C TRP A 148 -3.04 -11.49 0.93
N PRO A 149 -2.79 -12.79 0.68
CA PRO A 149 -3.78 -13.86 0.69
C PRO A 149 -4.48 -13.93 2.05
N PHE A 150 -5.73 -14.35 2.05
CA PHE A 150 -6.51 -14.45 3.28
C PHE A 150 -6.07 -15.69 4.06
N GLU A 151 -5.66 -15.51 5.33
CA GLU A 151 -5.17 -16.62 6.16
C GLU A 151 -6.25 -17.12 7.13
N ALA A 152 -6.90 -16.21 7.84
CA ALA A 152 -7.91 -16.55 8.84
C ALA A 152 -8.85 -15.37 9.11
N ALA A 153 -10.08 -15.67 9.52
CA ALA A 153 -11.02 -14.66 9.96
C ALA A 153 -10.61 -14.05 11.29
N PHE A 154 -10.81 -12.73 11.44
CA PHE A 154 -10.44 -12.00 12.64
C PHE A 154 -11.42 -10.86 12.94
N ILE A 155 -11.36 -10.38 14.18
CA ILE A 155 -12.18 -9.25 14.64
C ILE A 155 -11.35 -7.97 14.55
N TRP A 156 -11.88 -6.99 13.82
CA TRP A 156 -11.44 -5.61 13.85
C TRP A 156 -12.10 -4.86 15.02
N PRO A 157 -11.44 -3.85 15.65
CA PRO A 157 -10.04 -3.44 15.43
C PRO A 157 -9.03 -4.43 16.02
N LEU A 158 -7.81 -4.40 15.48
CA LEU A 158 -6.68 -5.11 16.07
C LEU A 158 -6.31 -4.49 17.42
N GLN A 159 -5.77 -5.32 18.32
CA GLN A 159 -5.41 -4.87 19.67
C GLN A 159 -4.20 -3.92 19.68
N ARG A 160 -3.26 -4.08 18.74
CA ARG A 160 -2.11 -3.19 18.59
C ARG A 160 -2.36 -2.20 17.48
N THR A 161 -1.76 -1.03 17.64
CA THR A 161 -1.92 0.11 16.74
C THR A 161 -0.62 0.44 16.05
N VAL A 162 -0.73 0.97 14.83
CA VAL A 162 0.38 1.61 14.11
C VAL A 162 0.17 3.12 14.16
N ASN A 163 1.26 3.88 14.29
CA ASN A 163 1.26 5.33 14.15
C ASN A 163 1.92 5.73 12.82
N ASP A 164 1.89 7.03 12.51
CA ASP A 164 2.49 7.61 11.30
C ASP A 164 3.95 7.15 11.09
N LEU A 165 4.76 7.18 12.16
CA LEU A 165 6.17 6.76 12.10
C LEU A 165 6.31 5.27 11.78
N ALA A 166 5.45 4.40 12.31
CA ALA A 166 5.48 2.97 12.01
C ALA A 166 5.07 2.69 10.57
N ILE A 167 4.13 3.47 10.00
CA ILE A 167 3.76 3.40 8.59
C ILE A 167 4.96 3.80 7.72
N ASP A 168 5.57 4.96 8.00
CA ASP A 168 6.74 5.45 7.27
C ASP A 168 7.93 4.50 7.39
N THR A 169 8.19 3.99 8.58
CA THR A 169 9.24 2.99 8.83
C THR A 169 8.98 1.71 8.06
N THR A 170 7.71 1.28 7.98
CA THR A 170 7.34 0.11 7.19
C THR A 170 7.72 0.38 5.74
N LEU A 171 7.21 1.44 5.12
CA LEU A 171 7.47 1.80 3.72
C LEU A 171 8.96 1.95 3.38
N THR A 172 9.78 2.43 4.31
CA THR A 172 11.17 2.85 4.03
C THR A 172 12.24 1.83 4.44
N ARG A 173 12.02 0.98 5.47
CA ARG A 173 13.06 0.07 6.01
C ARG A 173 13.11 -1.32 5.37
N HIS A 174 12.51 -1.52 4.19
CA HIS A 174 12.52 -2.83 3.52
C HIS A 174 13.93 -3.28 3.07
N SER A 175 14.87 -2.35 2.94
CA SER A 175 16.28 -2.60 2.59
C SER A 175 17.03 -3.58 3.49
N GLN A 176 16.70 -3.62 4.79
CA GLN A 176 17.47 -4.39 5.77
C GLN A 176 17.11 -5.89 5.78
N ARG A 177 16.07 -6.30 5.04
CA ARG A 177 15.49 -7.66 5.12
C ARG A 177 15.72 -8.52 3.87
N HIS A 178 16.27 -7.94 2.81
CA HIS A 178 16.92 -8.74 1.78
C HIS A 178 18.33 -9.06 2.29
N PRO A 179 18.82 -10.31 2.21
CA PRO A 179 20.20 -10.60 2.57
C PRO A 179 21.07 -9.67 1.73
N LEU A 180 21.72 -8.71 2.39
CA LEU A 180 22.72 -7.88 1.76
C LEU A 180 23.77 -8.86 1.23
N PRO A 181 24.00 -8.97 -0.10
CA PRO A 181 25.33 -9.31 -0.55
C PRO A 181 26.26 -8.25 0.09
N PRO A 182 27.50 -8.59 0.44
CA PRO A 182 28.31 -7.83 1.41
C PRO A 182 28.50 -6.34 1.07
N HIS A 183 28.16 -5.90 -0.13
CA HIS A 183 28.20 -4.52 -0.56
C HIS A 183 26.99 -4.23 -1.46
N ASP A 184 25.97 -3.48 -1.00
CA ASP A 184 25.38 -2.41 -1.83
C ASP A 184 24.27 -1.55 -1.22
N ARG A 185 24.13 -0.36 -1.84
CA ARG A 185 23.27 0.77 -1.49
C ARG A 185 21.82 0.55 -1.91
N VAL A 186 20.89 0.73 -0.97
CA VAL A 186 19.49 0.96 -1.29
C VAL A 186 19.30 2.45 -1.59
N VAL A 187 18.90 2.77 -2.83
CA VAL A 187 18.46 4.12 -3.20
C VAL A 187 17.00 4.26 -2.80
N GLN A 188 16.74 5.04 -1.75
CA GLN A 188 15.40 5.39 -1.31
C GLN A 188 14.91 6.62 -2.08
N GLY A 189 13.93 6.45 -2.96
CA GLY A 189 13.16 7.57 -3.51
C GLY A 189 12.02 7.91 -2.55
N ASP A 190 12.05 9.09 -1.93
CA ASP A 190 10.90 9.61 -1.18
C ASP A 190 9.82 10.06 -2.17
N LEU A 191 8.73 9.29 -2.28
CA LEU A 191 7.57 9.62 -3.13
C LEU A 191 6.53 10.49 -2.39
N GLY A 192 6.86 10.99 -1.20
CA GLY A 192 5.98 11.78 -0.34
C GLY A 192 5.75 13.23 -0.80
N SER A 193 5.02 13.44 -1.91
CA SER A 193 4.47 14.78 -2.21
C SER A 193 3.07 14.81 -2.84
N GLY A 194 2.39 13.67 -3.02
CA GLY A 194 1.13 13.60 -3.77
C GLY A 194 -0.15 14.08 -3.07
N ILE A 195 -0.23 14.11 -1.72
CA ILE A 195 -1.44 14.55 -1.00
C ILE A 195 -1.07 15.46 0.19
N ARG A 196 -0.47 16.62 -0.11
CA ARG A 196 -0.57 17.81 0.76
C ARG A 196 -1.53 18.79 0.11
N ARG A 197 -2.81 18.75 0.49
CA ARG A 197 -3.76 19.88 0.46
C ARG A 197 -5.15 19.43 0.89
N LEU A 198 -5.40 19.46 2.19
CA LEU A 198 -6.75 19.67 2.74
C LEU A 198 -6.68 20.43 4.07
N ASN A 199 -5.57 20.34 4.80
CA ASN A 199 -5.36 21.14 6.02
C ASN A 199 -4.92 22.59 5.75
N GLU A 200 -4.32 22.92 4.59
CA GLU A 200 -3.93 24.31 4.25
C GLU A 200 -5.12 25.24 3.92
N LEU A 201 -6.33 24.68 3.71
CA LEU A 201 -7.54 25.46 3.45
C LEU A 201 -8.33 25.82 4.72
N ARG A 202 -7.96 25.27 5.89
CA ARG A 202 -8.61 25.60 7.16
C ARG A 202 -7.98 26.79 7.89
N ASP A 203 -6.71 27.10 7.60
CA ASP A 203 -5.95 28.14 8.30
C ASP A 203 -5.79 29.44 7.50
N ARG A 204 -6.53 29.63 6.40
CA ARG A 204 -6.61 30.96 5.78
C ARG A 204 -7.58 31.83 6.58
N PRO A 205 -7.13 32.91 7.22
CA PRO A 205 -8.05 33.92 7.70
C PRO A 205 -8.82 34.47 6.49
N LEU A 206 -10.14 34.50 6.60
CA LEU A 206 -10.98 35.32 5.73
C LEU A 206 -10.58 36.77 6.02
N HIS A 207 -9.72 37.34 5.17
CA HIS A 207 -9.57 38.78 5.09
C HIS A 207 -10.59 39.31 4.10
N ASP A 208 -11.30 40.34 4.56
CA ASP A 208 -12.39 41.08 3.92
C ASP A 208 -12.08 41.54 2.48
#